data_AF-A0A142X7U1-F1
#
_entry.id   AF-A0A142X7U1-F1
#
_cell.length_a   1.000
_cell.length_b   1.000
_cell.length_c   1.000
_cell.angle_alpha   90.00
_cell.angle_beta   90.00
_cell.angle_gamma   90.00
#
_symmetry.space_group_name_H-M   'P 1'
#
loop_
_entity.id
_entity.type
_entity.pdbx_description
1 polymer ?
#
loop_
_entity_poly.entity_id
_entity_poly.type
_entity_poly.pdbx_seq_one_letter_code
_entity_poly.pdbx_strand_id
1 'polypeptide(L)'
;MSEAFDPTGRLVLIRVVLTGPTGTHLFRFGVDTGATRTAVAAHVLELLGYHEPPPAARRIARTGSGSTRAGMVPVTRIQALGRVRTEFPVLWFPFDPGVMIDGLLGLDFFRDLVLTLDFARGRARRAEALVAVLALNLALAFRARVPHNRLTRRPLPFKVHRMPSLPACPGPRLSRRQMIQAGAASYFGLSLPQLLRAKEARKNTAATADACIVIFLNGGPSHLDMWDPKPDAPAEVRGEFKPIQTSVPGVMFGEHLPKFARRMHRCSLIRSAHHSVNNAHAAAVYCALTGHDRGEIGGGARPDDYPCIGSVVGTQRPPATAVPPHVLMPYITKEGAGGPPQPGFFGGWLGKPRDPLVVLRDPNAADFALPELTLGPDIDPSRFDARKLLSEKLSATRATSSDPDLEGIRAKAYDLLTAPAMREAVRIDREPGKLRDAYGRNIYGQSVLLSRRLIEAGTRVACVSWAPDANATWDTHGNNFTKLKGELLPQLDSAYSALIDDLDARGMLERTLVVVVGDFGRTPKINTNGGGRDHWNFCYSLVLAGGGVKGGYVHGASDKIGAKPGRNPVSPADVIATIYECLGVPHDLELRDRLSRPFTLCPWGNPIREVLA
;
A
#
# COMPACT_ATOMS: atom_id res chain seq x y z
N MET A 1 18.90 14.28 -11.35
CA MET A 1 20.08 13.79 -12.06
C MET A 1 20.83 12.87 -11.12
N SER A 2 20.83 11.56 -11.37
CA SER A 2 21.84 10.67 -10.81
C SER A 2 23.09 10.84 -11.67
N GLU A 3 24.23 11.17 -11.07
CA GLU A 3 25.49 11.04 -11.79
C GLU A 3 25.70 9.56 -12.11
N ALA A 4 26.11 9.26 -13.33
CA ALA A 4 26.47 7.89 -13.71
C ALA A 4 27.67 7.44 -12.86
N PHE A 5 27.73 6.15 -12.55
CA PHE A 5 28.90 5.55 -11.91
C PHE A 5 30.14 5.83 -12.75
N ASP A 6 31.03 6.70 -12.26
CA ASP A 6 32.34 6.95 -12.84
C ASP A 6 33.34 5.96 -12.24
N PRO A 7 33.77 4.92 -12.99
CA PRO A 7 34.74 3.94 -12.51
C PRO A 7 36.13 4.55 -12.28
N THR A 8 36.39 5.78 -12.73
CA THR A 8 37.65 6.51 -12.53
C THR A 8 37.58 7.51 -11.38
N GLY A 9 36.38 7.79 -10.86
CA GLY A 9 36.14 8.68 -9.72
C GLY A 9 36.58 8.08 -8.38
N ARG A 10 36.86 8.94 -7.39
CA ARG A 10 37.20 8.47 -6.02
C ARG A 10 35.97 7.90 -5.33
N LEU A 11 35.93 6.57 -5.14
CA LEU A 11 34.92 5.90 -4.34
C LEU A 11 34.93 6.42 -2.88
N VAL A 12 33.74 6.66 -2.33
CA VAL A 12 33.59 6.91 -0.89
C VAL A 12 33.65 5.56 -0.18
N LEU A 13 34.82 5.26 0.41
CA LEU A 13 35.05 4.03 1.12
C LEU A 13 34.81 4.21 2.62
N ILE A 14 34.08 3.27 3.21
CA ILE A 14 33.79 3.24 4.64
C ILE A 14 34.21 1.91 5.25
N ARG A 15 34.54 1.96 6.54
CA ARG A 15 34.86 0.80 7.34
C ARG A 15 33.57 0.13 7.82
N VAL A 16 33.41 -1.14 7.49
CA VAL A 16 32.27 -1.97 7.87
C VAL A 16 32.77 -3.15 8.66
N VAL A 17 32.22 -3.32 9.86
CA VAL A 17 32.47 -4.51 10.69
C VAL A 17 31.36 -5.52 10.39
N LEU A 18 31.74 -6.72 9.97
CA LEU A 18 30.82 -7.83 9.78
C LEU A 18 31.11 -8.93 10.79
N THR A 19 30.06 -9.51 11.34
CA THR A 19 30.12 -10.71 12.19
C THR A 19 29.39 -11.85 11.50
N GLY A 20 30.03 -13.00 11.46
CA GLY A 20 29.43 -14.26 11.07
C GLY A 20 29.86 -15.43 11.94
N PRO A 21 29.45 -16.66 11.57
CA PRO A 21 29.71 -17.87 12.33
C PRO A 21 31.15 -18.08 12.78
N THR A 22 32.13 -17.68 11.97
CA THR A 22 33.56 -17.91 12.27
C THR A 22 34.23 -16.75 13.01
N GLY A 23 33.61 -15.57 13.08
CA GLY A 23 34.21 -14.42 13.75
C GLY A 23 33.69 -13.06 13.30
N THR A 24 34.36 -12.01 13.80
CA THR A 24 34.08 -10.60 13.45
C THR A 24 35.30 -9.98 12.79
N HIS A 25 35.10 -9.40 11.61
CA HIS A 25 36.18 -8.85 10.78
C HIS A 25 35.81 -7.46 10.25
N LEU A 26 36.84 -6.68 9.90
CA LEU A 26 36.73 -5.32 9.40
C LEU A 26 37.02 -5.31 7.89
N PHE A 27 36.09 -4.73 7.12
CA PHE A 27 36.13 -4.67 5.67
C PHE A 27 35.94 -3.24 5.15
N ARG A 28 36.28 -3.02 3.88
CA ARG A 28 36.20 -1.75 3.16
C ARG A 28 35.07 -1.80 2.14
N PHE A 29 34.00 -1.07 2.41
CA PHE A 29 32.83 -1.04 1.53
C PHE A 29 32.78 0.28 0.77
N GLY A 30 32.37 0.22 -0.50
CA GLY A 30 31.92 1.39 -1.23
C GLY A 30 30.52 1.81 -0.78
N VAL A 31 30.29 3.12 -0.67
CA VAL A 31 28.94 3.68 -0.53
C VAL A 31 28.29 3.73 -1.91
N ASP A 32 27.17 3.02 -2.08
CA ASP A 32 26.39 3.04 -3.31
C ASP A 32 24.93 3.43 -3.01
N THR A 33 24.60 4.67 -3.32
CA THR A 33 23.22 5.19 -3.16
C THR A 33 22.29 4.77 -4.30
N GLY A 34 22.80 4.15 -5.37
CA GLY A 34 22.01 3.55 -6.44
C GLY A 34 21.65 2.08 -6.18
N ALA A 35 22.43 1.38 -5.34
CA ALA A 35 22.13 0.01 -4.95
C ALA A 35 20.97 -0.06 -3.94
N THR A 36 19.88 -0.74 -4.32
CA THR A 36 18.74 -1.00 -3.42
C THR A 36 19.11 -1.93 -2.25
N ARG A 37 20.14 -2.75 -2.42
CA ARG A 37 20.57 -3.79 -1.47
C ARG A 37 22.07 -3.70 -1.18
N THR A 38 22.45 -4.04 0.04
CA THR A 38 23.84 -4.19 0.45
C THR A 38 24.39 -5.49 -0.12
N ALA A 39 25.50 -5.41 -0.83
CA ALA A 39 26.17 -6.55 -1.47
C ALA A 39 27.53 -6.81 -0.83
N VAL A 40 27.86 -8.07 -0.59
CA VAL A 40 29.11 -8.49 0.04
C VAL A 40 29.81 -9.47 -0.89
N ALA A 41 31.12 -9.31 -1.03
CA ALA A 41 31.91 -10.17 -1.90
C ALA A 41 31.84 -11.63 -1.43
N ALA A 42 31.74 -12.56 -2.37
CA ALA A 42 31.65 -13.99 -2.09
C ALA A 42 32.75 -14.46 -1.10
N HIS A 43 34.01 -14.09 -1.36
CA HIS A 43 35.15 -14.47 -0.50
C HIS A 43 35.05 -13.91 0.94
N VAL A 44 34.41 -12.76 1.14
CA VAL A 44 34.19 -12.17 2.47
C VAL A 44 33.17 -12.98 3.26
N LEU A 45 32.09 -13.42 2.60
CA LEU A 45 31.06 -14.24 3.22
C LEU A 45 31.59 -15.64 3.56
N GLU A 46 32.39 -16.22 2.67
CA GLU A 46 33.09 -17.49 2.92
C GLU A 46 34.03 -17.39 4.14
N LEU A 47 34.83 -16.32 4.22
CA LEU A 47 35.71 -16.06 5.35
C LEU A 47 34.94 -15.97 6.68
N LEU A 48 33.74 -15.37 6.65
CA LEU A 48 32.85 -15.24 7.80
C LEU A 48 32.07 -16.53 8.13
N GLY A 49 32.29 -17.62 7.39
CA GLY A 49 31.68 -18.92 7.65
C GLY A 49 30.29 -19.12 7.04
N TYR A 50 29.93 -18.31 6.04
CA TYR A 50 28.72 -18.51 5.27
C TYR A 50 29.00 -19.35 4.02
N HIS A 51 27.97 -20.02 3.51
CA HIS A 51 28.05 -20.81 2.29
C HIS A 51 27.14 -20.23 1.22
N GLU A 52 27.58 -20.34 -0.03
CA GLU A 52 26.81 -19.80 -1.15
C GLU A 52 25.45 -20.51 -1.26
N PRO A 53 24.33 -19.76 -1.39
CA PRO A 53 23.02 -20.37 -1.56
C PRO A 53 22.93 -21.26 -2.81
N PRO A 54 22.18 -22.38 -2.75
CA PRO A 54 22.02 -23.28 -3.89
C PRO A 54 21.37 -22.55 -5.09
N PRO A 55 21.64 -22.96 -6.34
CA PRO A 55 21.14 -22.26 -7.53
C PRO A 55 19.62 -21.98 -7.55
N ALA A 56 18.81 -22.86 -6.95
CA ALA A 56 17.35 -22.70 -6.85
C ALA A 56 16.90 -21.57 -5.90
N ALA A 57 17.75 -21.20 -4.94
CA ALA A 57 17.51 -20.12 -3.98
C ALA A 57 18.02 -18.76 -4.49
N ARG A 58 18.78 -18.72 -5.58
CA ARG A 58 19.29 -17.47 -6.17
C ARG A 58 18.18 -16.72 -6.89
N ARG A 59 18.31 -15.41 -6.94
CA ARG A 59 17.39 -14.50 -7.65
C ARG A 59 18.19 -13.63 -8.61
N ILE A 60 17.51 -13.07 -9.61
CA ILE A 60 18.15 -12.15 -10.56
C ILE A 60 18.42 -10.84 -9.83
N ALA A 61 19.70 -10.51 -9.67
CA ALA A 61 20.18 -9.20 -9.28
C ALA A 61 20.55 -8.41 -10.54
N ARG A 62 19.98 -7.22 -10.68
CA ARG A 62 20.29 -6.29 -11.78
C ARG A 62 21.35 -5.31 -11.30
N THR A 63 22.39 -5.13 -12.10
CA THR A 63 23.49 -4.18 -11.88
C THR A 63 23.49 -3.14 -12.99
N GLY A 64 24.26 -2.06 -12.81
CA GLY A 64 24.47 -1.06 -13.87
C GLY A 64 25.11 -1.61 -15.15
N SER A 65 25.69 -2.82 -15.10
CA SER A 65 26.36 -3.49 -16.22
C SER A 65 25.62 -4.71 -16.78
N GLY A 66 24.48 -5.12 -16.20
CA GLY A 66 23.73 -6.28 -16.67
C GLY A 66 22.89 -6.97 -15.60
N SER A 67 22.60 -8.25 -15.78
CA SER A 67 21.85 -9.07 -14.83
C SER A 67 22.67 -10.30 -14.44
N THR A 68 22.76 -10.57 -13.15
CA THR A 68 23.43 -11.76 -12.59
C THR A 68 22.52 -12.48 -11.60
N ARG A 69 22.82 -13.74 -11.27
CA ARG A 69 22.08 -14.49 -10.23
C ARG A 69 22.85 -14.41 -8.92
N ALA A 70 22.27 -13.75 -7.93
CA ALA A 70 22.85 -13.61 -6.60
C ALA A 70 22.00 -14.34 -5.56
N GLY A 71 22.68 -14.94 -4.57
CA GLY A 71 22.05 -15.45 -3.36
C GLY A 71 21.84 -14.34 -2.34
N MET A 72 20.97 -14.56 -1.36
CA MET A 72 20.82 -13.66 -0.22
C MET A 72 21.13 -14.43 1.05
N VAL A 73 21.99 -13.88 1.90
CA VAL A 73 22.41 -14.50 3.16
C VAL A 73 22.23 -13.48 4.29
N PRO A 74 21.56 -13.82 5.39
CA PRO A 74 21.50 -12.96 6.56
C PRO A 74 22.82 -13.03 7.32
N VAL A 75 23.52 -11.91 7.45
CA VAL A 75 24.70 -11.83 8.31
C VAL A 75 24.27 -11.56 9.76
N THR A 76 24.88 -12.27 10.71
CA THR A 76 24.59 -12.15 12.15
C THR A 76 24.64 -10.70 12.63
N ARG A 77 25.64 -9.93 12.19
CA ARG A 77 25.73 -8.50 12.50
C ARG A 77 26.53 -7.74 11.44
N ILE A 78 26.05 -6.54 11.12
CA ILE A 78 26.75 -5.53 10.33
C ILE A 78 26.80 -4.22 11.11
N GLN A 79 27.98 -3.59 11.16
CA GLN A 79 28.19 -2.30 11.82
C GLN A 79 28.97 -1.35 10.93
N ALA A 80 28.37 -0.20 10.63
CA ALA A 80 28.98 0.86 9.85
C ALA A 80 28.36 2.21 10.23
N LEU A 81 29.13 3.30 10.12
CA LEU A 81 28.64 4.67 10.33
C LEU A 81 27.91 4.88 11.68
N GLY A 82 28.36 4.18 12.73
CA GLY A 82 27.76 4.25 14.07
C GLY A 82 26.41 3.53 14.21
N ARG A 83 25.97 2.77 13.20
CA ARG A 83 24.81 1.87 13.27
C ARG A 83 25.24 0.43 13.36
N VAL A 84 24.44 -0.35 14.07
CA VAL A 84 24.54 -1.81 14.17
C VAL A 84 23.20 -2.38 13.73
N ARG A 85 23.21 -3.34 12.81
CA ARG A 85 22.06 -4.16 12.45
C ARG A 85 22.43 -5.63 12.63
N THR A 86 21.50 -6.43 13.13
CA THR A 86 21.65 -7.88 13.33
C THR A 86 20.75 -8.65 12.37
N GLU A 87 21.10 -9.89 12.04
CA GLU A 87 20.37 -10.73 11.07
C GLU A 87 20.10 -9.99 9.75
N PHE A 88 21.09 -9.22 9.29
CA PHE A 88 20.91 -8.29 8.19
C PHE A 88 21.10 -9.01 6.85
N PRO A 89 20.09 -9.02 5.95
CA PRO A 89 20.21 -9.69 4.67
C PRO A 89 21.19 -8.96 3.76
N VAL A 90 22.19 -9.67 3.24
CA VAL A 90 23.11 -9.15 2.22
C VAL A 90 23.08 -10.01 0.97
N LEU A 91 23.33 -9.39 -0.19
CA LEU A 91 23.51 -10.09 -1.44
C LEU A 91 24.89 -10.73 -1.49
N TRP A 92 24.92 -12.05 -1.71
CA TRP A 92 26.13 -12.80 -2.04
C TRP A 92 26.50 -12.48 -3.48
N PHE A 93 27.52 -11.63 -3.67
CA PHE A 93 27.82 -11.04 -4.98
C PHE A 93 29.25 -11.36 -5.43
N PRO A 94 29.45 -11.92 -6.63
CA PRO A 94 30.77 -12.19 -7.18
C PRO A 94 31.33 -10.93 -7.87
N PHE A 95 32.03 -10.07 -7.13
CA PHE A 95 32.74 -8.93 -7.72
C PHE A 95 33.91 -9.40 -8.58
N ASP A 96 34.23 -8.65 -9.64
CA ASP A 96 35.38 -8.94 -10.48
C ASP A 96 36.69 -8.87 -9.67
N PRO A 97 37.66 -9.76 -9.91
CA PRO A 97 38.92 -9.81 -9.15
C PRO A 97 39.77 -8.53 -9.19
N GLY A 98 39.48 -7.59 -10.10
CA GLY A 98 40.15 -6.30 -10.20
C GLY A 98 39.56 -5.18 -9.33
N VAL A 99 38.44 -5.41 -8.64
CA VAL A 99 37.76 -4.40 -7.82
C VAL A 99 38.32 -4.41 -6.39
N MET A 100 38.95 -3.31 -5.97
CA MET A 100 39.60 -3.16 -4.66
C MET A 100 38.62 -2.82 -3.51
N ILE A 101 37.44 -3.46 -3.45
CA ILE A 101 36.46 -3.31 -2.36
C ILE A 101 35.91 -4.67 -1.91
N ASP A 102 35.55 -4.75 -0.64
CA ASP A 102 35.04 -5.97 0.01
C ASP A 102 33.51 -6.09 -0.08
N GLY A 103 32.83 -5.01 -0.47
CA GLY A 103 31.38 -4.95 -0.62
C GLY A 103 30.87 -3.56 -0.97
N LEU A 104 29.56 -3.47 -1.21
CA LEU A 104 28.81 -2.23 -1.44
C LEU A 104 27.73 -2.09 -0.38
N LEU A 105 27.70 -0.93 0.28
CA LEU A 105 26.66 -0.59 1.23
C LEU A 105 25.52 0.11 0.48
N GLY A 106 24.33 -0.50 0.49
CA GLY A 106 23.16 -0.05 -0.27
C GLY A 106 22.13 0.69 0.58
N LEU A 107 21.05 1.13 -0.07
CA LEU A 107 19.95 1.90 0.54
C LEU A 107 19.23 1.15 1.67
N ASP A 108 19.22 -0.18 1.65
CA ASP A 108 18.66 -1.00 2.72
C ASP A 108 19.37 -0.81 4.07
N PHE A 109 20.67 -0.54 4.07
CA PHE A 109 21.42 -0.20 5.28
C PHE A 109 21.22 1.27 5.66
N PHE A 110 21.21 2.18 4.67
CA PHE A 110 21.09 3.62 4.88
C PHE A 110 19.71 4.10 5.29
N ARG A 111 18.70 3.24 5.26
CA ARG A 111 17.37 3.54 5.79
C ARG A 111 17.50 4.15 7.20
N ASP A 112 16.88 5.31 7.40
CA ASP A 112 16.88 6.07 8.68
C ASP A 112 18.24 6.68 9.09
N LEU A 113 19.11 6.95 8.10
CA LEU A 113 20.33 7.72 8.27
C LEU A 113 20.32 9.00 7.42
N VAL A 114 20.69 10.12 8.04
CA VAL A 114 21.06 11.35 7.32
C VAL A 114 22.57 11.40 7.21
N LEU A 115 23.07 11.32 5.98
CA LEU A 115 24.49 11.26 5.67
C LEU A 115 24.89 12.47 4.82
N THR A 116 26.06 13.03 5.12
CA THR A 116 26.76 13.96 4.25
C THR A 116 27.89 13.21 3.55
N LEU A 117 27.84 13.14 2.23
CA LEU A 117 28.86 12.52 1.39
C LEU A 117 29.74 13.62 0.77
N ASP A 118 31.03 13.60 1.10
CA ASP A 118 32.05 14.45 0.49
C ASP A 118 32.82 13.60 -0.53
N PHE A 119 32.37 13.63 -1.78
CA PHE A 119 32.97 12.87 -2.88
C PHE A 119 34.38 13.35 -3.23
N ALA A 120 34.67 14.65 -3.09
CA ALA A 120 35.99 15.21 -3.34
C ALA A 120 37.05 14.65 -2.36
N ARG A 121 36.65 14.45 -1.10
CA ARG A 121 37.52 13.88 -0.05
C ARG A 121 37.33 12.38 0.18
N GLY A 122 36.39 11.74 -0.50
CA GLY A 122 36.07 10.32 -0.34
C GLY A 122 35.57 9.96 1.07
N ARG A 123 34.81 10.86 1.73
CA ARG A 123 34.39 10.70 3.13
C ARG A 123 32.88 10.74 3.30
N ALA A 124 32.36 9.84 4.13
CA ALA A 124 30.98 9.89 4.63
C ALA A 124 30.97 10.33 6.10
N ARG A 125 30.10 11.26 6.48
CA ARG A 125 29.86 11.66 7.86
C ARG A 125 28.37 11.68 8.17
N ARG A 126 28.00 11.36 9.41
CA ARG A 126 26.62 11.53 9.89
C ARG A 126 26.32 13.02 10.01
N ALA A 127 25.16 13.46 9.53
CA ALA A 127 24.69 14.81 9.85
C ALA A 127 24.25 14.81 11.33
N GLU A 128 24.96 15.54 12.18
CA GLU A 128 24.48 15.80 13.54
C GLU A 128 23.21 16.65 13.43
N ALA A 129 22.15 16.22 14.11
CA ALA A 129 20.91 16.99 14.16
C ALA A 129 21.19 18.33 14.84
N LEU A 130 21.01 19.43 14.09
CA LEU A 130 21.02 20.77 14.63
C LEU A 130 19.75 20.93 15.51
N VAL A 131 19.87 20.65 16.80
CA VAL A 131 18.81 20.91 17.79
C VAL A 131 19.27 22.06 18.69
N ALA A 132 18.43 23.11 18.69
CA ALA A 132 18.28 24.17 19.69
C ALA A 132 19.31 25.33 19.70
N VAL A 133 18.94 26.43 19.04
CA VAL A 133 19.08 27.78 19.61
C VAL A 133 17.66 28.37 19.71
N LEU A 134 17.37 28.99 20.85
CA LEU A 134 16.10 29.60 21.31
C LEU A 134 15.08 28.67 22.00
N ALA A 135 15.33 28.38 23.28
CA ALA A 135 14.39 28.74 24.34
C ALA A 135 15.15 28.89 25.66
N LEU A 136 15.11 30.11 26.19
CA LEU A 136 15.67 30.57 27.45
C LEU A 136 14.73 30.19 28.61
N ASN A 137 15.32 29.85 29.77
CA ASN A 137 14.74 29.78 31.11
C ASN A 137 13.72 28.68 31.45
N LEU A 138 14.15 27.69 32.25
CA LEU A 138 13.77 27.63 33.67
C LEU A 138 14.63 26.62 34.46
N ALA A 139 15.17 27.10 35.59
CA ALA A 139 15.37 26.42 36.88
C ALA A 139 16.20 25.10 36.92
N LEU A 140 17.44 25.14 37.44
CA LEU A 140 17.82 25.08 38.87
C LEU A 140 17.85 23.67 39.47
N ALA A 141 19.00 23.37 40.08
CA ALA A 141 19.27 22.37 41.11
C ALA A 141 19.27 20.89 40.63
N PHE A 142 20.26 20.04 40.87
CA PHE A 142 21.10 19.86 42.05
C PHE A 142 22.44 19.24 41.62
N ARG A 143 23.54 19.79 42.13
CA ARG A 143 24.86 19.12 42.17
C ARG A 143 24.91 18.26 43.42
N ALA A 144 25.31 17.00 43.28
CA ALA A 144 26.05 16.28 44.31
C ALA A 144 27.15 15.43 43.65
N ARG A 145 28.41 15.87 43.85
CA ARG A 145 29.61 15.02 43.85
C ARG A 145 29.48 14.06 45.06
N VAL A 146 30.15 12.90 45.18
CA VAL A 146 31.61 12.67 45.35
C VAL A 146 31.88 11.12 45.20
N PRO A 147 33.10 10.55 45.39
CA PRO A 147 34.10 10.23 44.36
C PRO A 147 34.52 8.73 44.26
N HIS A 148 35.42 8.49 43.31
CA HIS A 148 36.29 7.32 43.13
C HIS A 148 37.02 6.81 44.39
N ASN A 149 37.25 5.48 44.43
CA ASN A 149 38.56 4.98 44.84
C ASN A 149 38.99 3.65 44.16
N ARG A 150 40.17 3.74 43.55
CA ARG A 150 41.29 2.80 43.37
C ARG A 150 41.08 1.32 43.03
N LEU A 151 41.61 1.00 41.84
CA LEU A 151 42.14 -0.28 41.40
C LEU A 151 43.36 -0.72 42.24
N THR A 152 43.40 -2.00 42.61
CA THR A 152 44.65 -2.74 42.86
C THR A 152 44.56 -4.15 42.25
N ARG A 153 45.55 -4.48 41.43
CA ARG A 153 45.77 -5.78 40.76
C ARG A 153 46.31 -6.82 41.75
N ARG A 154 45.86 -8.08 41.65
CA ARG A 154 46.70 -9.31 41.69
C ARG A 154 45.89 -10.56 41.29
N PRO A 155 46.56 -11.63 40.79
CA PRO A 155 45.98 -12.63 39.90
C PRO A 155 45.32 -13.82 40.63
N LEU A 156 44.38 -14.46 39.93
CA LEU A 156 43.67 -15.68 40.32
C LEU A 156 44.56 -16.93 40.27
N PRO A 157 44.39 -17.88 41.20
CA PRO A 157 44.54 -19.29 40.91
C PRO A 157 43.18 -20.01 40.90
N PHE A 158 43.07 -20.92 39.94
CA PHE A 158 41.97 -21.85 39.73
C PHE A 158 41.47 -22.53 41.02
N LYS A 159 40.14 -22.52 41.22
CA LYS A 159 39.43 -23.51 42.04
C LYS A 159 38.19 -23.99 41.28
N VAL A 160 38.16 -25.28 40.99
CA VAL A 160 37.01 -26.00 40.43
C VAL A 160 35.95 -26.12 41.52
N HIS A 161 34.77 -25.54 41.31
CA HIS A 161 33.58 -25.77 42.13
C HIS A 161 32.40 -26.20 41.27
N ARG A 162 31.75 -27.27 41.74
CA ARG A 162 30.59 -27.97 41.16
C ARG A 162 29.47 -26.99 40.78
N MET A 163 28.87 -27.24 39.61
CA MET A 163 27.68 -26.53 39.14
C MET A 163 26.49 -26.72 40.09
N PRO A 164 25.75 -25.66 40.44
CA PRO A 164 24.39 -25.77 40.96
C PRO A 164 23.44 -26.17 39.82
N SER A 165 22.49 -27.04 40.13
CA SER A 165 21.36 -27.42 39.29
C SER A 165 20.57 -26.20 38.78
N LEU A 166 20.29 -26.16 37.48
CA LEU A 166 19.39 -25.19 36.85
C LEU A 166 17.97 -25.28 37.46
N PRO A 167 17.27 -24.15 37.67
CA PRO A 167 15.85 -24.16 38.03
C PRO A 167 15.00 -24.63 36.85
N ALA A 168 14.03 -25.50 37.14
CA ALA A 168 13.06 -26.00 36.17
C ALA A 168 12.25 -24.85 35.54
N CYS A 169 12.15 -24.82 34.21
CA CYS A 169 11.25 -23.94 33.48
C CYS A 169 9.79 -24.18 33.92
N PRO A 170 9.03 -23.16 34.35
CA PRO A 170 7.60 -23.31 34.53
C PRO A 170 6.95 -23.35 33.14
N GLY A 171 6.56 -24.55 32.70
CA GLY A 171 5.69 -24.70 31.52
C GLY A 171 4.37 -23.95 31.70
N PRO A 172 3.64 -23.64 30.61
CA PRO A 172 2.41 -22.88 30.67
C PRO A 172 1.38 -23.60 31.55
N ARG A 173 0.90 -22.93 32.61
CA ARG A 173 -0.15 -23.43 33.50
C ARG A 173 -1.50 -23.35 32.79
N LEU A 174 -1.86 -24.40 32.04
CA LEU A 174 -3.21 -24.56 31.50
C LEU A 174 -4.17 -24.84 32.66
N SER A 175 -5.23 -24.04 32.78
CA SER A 175 -6.27 -24.25 33.78
C SER A 175 -7.13 -25.47 33.44
N ARG A 176 -7.70 -26.15 34.44
CA ARG A 176 -8.65 -27.27 34.26
C ARG A 176 -9.77 -26.94 33.25
N ARG A 177 -10.25 -25.68 33.25
CA ARG A 177 -11.26 -25.20 32.29
C ARG A 177 -10.75 -25.21 30.84
N GLN A 178 -9.50 -24.83 30.61
CA GLN A 178 -8.89 -24.84 29.27
C GLN A 178 -8.66 -26.26 28.76
N MET A 179 -8.32 -27.22 29.63
CA MET A 179 -8.24 -28.65 29.25
C MET A 179 -9.60 -29.23 28.89
N ILE A 180 -10.65 -28.89 29.65
CA ILE A 180 -12.02 -29.34 29.36
C ILE A 180 -12.53 -28.71 28.05
N GLN A 181 -12.25 -27.43 27.79
CA GLN A 181 -12.59 -26.78 26.53
C GLN A 181 -11.83 -27.38 25.33
N ALA A 182 -10.55 -27.71 25.51
CA ALA A 182 -9.76 -28.39 24.48
C ALA A 182 -10.28 -29.82 24.22
N GLY A 183 -10.64 -30.56 25.28
CA GLY A 183 -11.22 -31.90 25.16
C GLY A 183 -12.62 -31.91 24.52
N ALA A 184 -13.45 -30.91 24.82
CA ALA A 184 -14.78 -30.76 24.22
C ALA A 184 -14.71 -30.42 22.72
N ALA A 185 -13.70 -29.65 22.29
CA ALA A 185 -13.49 -29.34 20.88
C ALA A 185 -13.07 -30.57 20.05
N SER A 186 -12.30 -31.49 20.63
CA SER A 186 -11.96 -32.78 20.01
C SER A 186 -13.19 -33.63 19.71
N TYR A 187 -14.23 -33.55 20.55
CA TYR A 187 -15.50 -34.28 20.35
C TYR A 187 -16.28 -33.80 19.13
N PHE A 188 -16.04 -32.56 18.69
CA PHE A 188 -16.59 -31.98 17.45
C PHE A 188 -15.59 -32.02 16.27
N GLY A 189 -14.53 -32.82 16.35
CA GLY A 189 -13.54 -32.99 15.29
C GLY A 189 -12.58 -31.80 15.11
N LEU A 190 -12.55 -30.85 16.07
CA LEU A 190 -11.61 -29.73 16.04
C LEU A 190 -10.31 -30.11 16.77
N SER A 191 -9.26 -30.34 15.99
CA SER A 191 -7.91 -30.59 16.49
C SER A 191 -7.31 -29.32 17.12
N LEU A 192 -6.40 -29.49 18.09
CA LEU A 192 -5.68 -28.38 18.72
C LEU A 192 -4.98 -27.45 17.70
N PRO A 193 -4.37 -27.93 16.60
CA PRO A 193 -3.88 -27.07 15.52
C PRO A 193 -4.97 -26.24 14.82
N GLN A 194 -6.18 -26.79 14.61
CA GLN A 194 -7.30 -26.03 14.05
C GLN A 194 -7.82 -24.97 15.04
N LEU A 195 -7.78 -25.27 16.33
CA LEU A 195 -8.18 -24.35 17.40
C LEU A 195 -7.16 -23.22 17.59
N LEU A 196 -5.87 -23.52 17.46
CA LEU A 196 -4.79 -22.54 17.44
C LEU A 196 -4.82 -21.69 16.17
N ARG A 197 -5.07 -22.28 14.99
CA ARG A 197 -5.29 -21.54 13.73
C ARG A 197 -6.54 -20.66 13.79
N ALA A 198 -7.63 -21.12 14.40
CA ALA A 198 -8.83 -20.31 14.62
C ALA A 198 -8.60 -19.18 15.63
N LYS A 199 -7.66 -19.35 16.56
CA LYS A 199 -7.21 -18.29 17.49
C LYS A 199 -6.25 -17.30 16.83
N GLU A 200 -5.34 -17.75 15.97
CA GLU A 200 -4.47 -16.87 15.17
C GLU A 200 -5.27 -16.08 14.13
N ALA A 201 -6.28 -16.70 13.51
CA ALA A 201 -7.27 -16.03 12.67
C ALA A 201 -8.17 -15.04 13.45
N ARG A 202 -8.11 -15.06 14.79
CA ARG A 202 -8.78 -14.11 15.69
C ARG A 202 -7.84 -13.03 16.25
N LYS A 203 -6.74 -12.69 15.57
CA LYS A 203 -6.23 -11.31 15.62
C LYS A 203 -7.21 -10.37 14.88
N ASN A 204 -8.49 -10.39 15.22
CA ASN A 204 -9.45 -9.46 14.66
C ASN A 204 -9.14 -8.09 15.24
N THR A 205 -8.42 -7.26 14.48
CA THR A 205 -8.53 -5.81 14.62
C THR A 205 -10.01 -5.49 14.47
N ALA A 206 -10.61 -4.87 15.49
CA ALA A 206 -12.02 -4.50 15.43
C ALA A 206 -12.18 -3.52 14.25
N ALA A 207 -12.99 -3.90 13.26
CA ALA A 207 -13.22 -3.06 12.11
C ALA A 207 -13.92 -1.76 12.53
N THR A 208 -13.39 -0.63 12.10
CA THR A 208 -14.03 0.69 12.23
C THR A 208 -14.91 1.01 11.03
N ALA A 209 -14.61 0.42 9.86
CA ALA A 209 -15.38 0.52 8.64
C ALA A 209 -16.00 -0.82 8.23
N ASP A 210 -17.25 -0.75 7.77
CA ASP A 210 -17.97 -1.88 7.16
C ASP A 210 -17.67 -2.02 5.67
N ALA A 211 -17.32 -0.90 5.04
CA ALA A 211 -17.14 -0.76 3.60
C ALA A 211 -16.10 0.30 3.23
N CYS A 212 -15.63 0.24 1.97
CA CYS A 212 -14.67 1.18 1.41
C CYS A 212 -15.05 1.61 -0.01
N ILE A 213 -14.97 2.91 -0.30
CA ILE A 213 -15.07 3.47 -1.66
C ILE A 213 -13.70 4.02 -2.04
N VAL A 214 -13.09 3.45 -3.07
CA VAL A 214 -11.80 3.91 -3.63
C VAL A 214 -12.09 4.69 -4.90
N ILE A 215 -11.80 5.99 -4.90
CA ILE A 215 -11.80 6.85 -6.08
C ILE A 215 -10.36 6.92 -6.58
N PHE A 216 -10.07 6.19 -7.64
CA PHE A 216 -8.73 6.05 -8.19
C PHE A 216 -8.51 7.01 -9.36
N LEU A 217 -7.76 8.08 -9.12
CA LEU A 217 -7.44 9.13 -10.08
C LEU A 217 -6.25 8.71 -10.95
N ASN A 218 -6.49 7.79 -11.88
CA ASN A 218 -5.45 7.18 -12.69
C ASN A 218 -4.77 8.20 -13.60
N GLY A 219 -3.44 8.28 -13.54
CA GLY A 219 -2.64 9.21 -14.31
C GLY A 219 -1.95 10.27 -13.45
N GLY A 220 -1.75 10.06 -12.16
CA GLY A 220 -0.91 10.92 -11.32
C GLY A 220 -1.48 12.33 -11.13
N PRO A 221 -2.50 12.51 -10.27
CA PRO A 221 -3.11 13.81 -10.04
C PRO A 221 -2.08 14.81 -9.49
N SER A 222 -2.04 16.02 -10.05
CA SER A 222 -1.09 17.04 -9.63
C SER A 222 -1.40 17.56 -8.22
N HIS A 223 -0.68 17.06 -7.22
CA HIS A 223 -0.89 17.47 -5.82
C HIS A 223 -0.67 18.97 -5.61
N LEU A 224 0.23 19.57 -6.38
CA LEU A 224 0.56 20.99 -6.34
C LEU A 224 -0.60 21.88 -6.81
N ASP A 225 -1.37 21.41 -7.77
CA ASP A 225 -2.47 22.17 -8.36
C ASP A 225 -3.82 21.84 -7.68
N MET A 226 -3.81 20.99 -6.65
CA MET A 226 -4.99 20.45 -5.97
C MET A 226 -4.96 20.65 -4.45
N TRP A 227 -4.16 19.85 -3.75
CA TRP A 227 -4.24 19.64 -2.30
C TRP A 227 -3.08 20.27 -1.52
N ASP A 228 -1.98 20.56 -2.20
CA ASP A 228 -0.74 21.07 -1.60
C ASP A 228 -0.14 22.21 -2.45
N PRO A 229 -0.89 23.31 -2.66
CA PRO A 229 -0.39 24.47 -3.38
C PRO A 229 0.80 25.10 -2.66
N LYS A 230 1.77 25.59 -3.45
CA LYS A 230 2.99 26.23 -2.97
C LYS A 230 3.02 27.72 -3.35
N PRO A 231 2.22 28.59 -2.70
CA PRO A 231 2.08 30.00 -3.11
C PRO A 231 3.40 30.77 -3.11
N ASP A 232 4.30 30.42 -2.19
CA ASP A 232 5.61 31.06 -2.01
C ASP A 232 6.70 30.46 -2.92
N ALA A 233 6.38 29.41 -3.70
CA ALA A 233 7.33 28.84 -4.65
C ALA A 233 7.44 29.71 -5.92
N PRO A 234 8.53 29.57 -6.70
CA PRO A 234 8.67 30.23 -7.99
C PRO A 234 7.49 29.98 -8.94
N ALA A 235 7.25 30.89 -9.88
CA ALA A 235 6.11 30.84 -10.80
C ALA A 235 6.03 29.51 -11.57
N GLU A 236 7.18 28.98 -11.99
CA GLU A 236 7.33 27.71 -12.69
C GLU A 236 7.02 26.48 -11.82
N VAL A 237 6.88 26.64 -10.50
CA VAL A 237 6.47 25.60 -9.57
C VAL A 237 5.02 25.77 -9.14
N ARG A 238 4.64 26.96 -8.68
CA ARG A 238 3.32 27.20 -8.09
C ARG A 238 2.18 27.17 -9.12
N GLY A 239 2.46 27.42 -10.40
CA GLY A 239 1.46 27.42 -11.47
C GLY A 239 0.56 28.66 -11.49
N GLU A 240 -0.49 28.60 -12.31
CA GLU A 240 -1.45 29.71 -12.49
C GLU A 240 -2.57 29.72 -11.43
N PHE A 241 -2.86 28.59 -10.79
CA PHE A 241 -3.96 28.47 -9.84
C PHE A 241 -3.65 29.15 -8.51
N LYS A 242 -4.66 29.83 -7.97
CA LYS A 242 -4.59 30.49 -6.66
C LYS A 242 -5.00 29.52 -5.55
N PRO A 243 -4.34 29.59 -4.37
CA PRO A 243 -4.80 28.85 -3.22
C PRO A 243 -6.07 29.47 -2.61
N ILE A 244 -6.92 28.63 -2.03
CA ILE A 244 -8.08 28.99 -1.22
C ILE A 244 -7.97 28.34 0.16
N GLN A 245 -8.48 29.02 1.19
CA GLN A 245 -8.56 28.44 2.53
C GLN A 245 -9.59 27.31 2.57
N THR A 246 -9.26 26.25 3.29
CA THR A 246 -10.20 25.16 3.58
C THR A 246 -10.95 25.41 4.90
N SER A 247 -11.88 24.53 5.24
CA SER A 247 -12.53 24.50 6.56
C SER A 247 -11.57 24.21 7.72
N VAL A 248 -10.33 23.79 7.45
CA VAL A 248 -9.28 23.60 8.45
C VAL A 248 -8.30 24.77 8.39
N PRO A 249 -8.15 25.58 9.47
CA PRO A 249 -7.23 26.71 9.48
C PRO A 249 -5.78 26.31 9.13
N GLY A 250 -5.15 27.07 8.23
CA GLY A 250 -3.78 26.84 7.79
C GLY A 250 -3.62 25.75 6.73
N VAL A 251 -4.72 25.14 6.28
CA VAL A 251 -4.73 24.18 5.16
C VAL A 251 -5.37 24.86 3.95
N MET A 252 -4.66 24.85 2.82
CA MET A 252 -5.08 25.47 1.57
C MET A 252 -5.18 24.45 0.44
N PHE A 253 -6.18 24.61 -0.42
CA PHE A 253 -6.35 23.86 -1.68
C PHE A 253 -6.27 24.82 -2.88
N GLY A 254 -6.22 24.30 -4.10
CA GLY A 254 -6.39 25.10 -5.32
C GLY A 254 -7.83 25.62 -5.47
N GLU A 255 -7.99 26.80 -6.10
CA GLU A 255 -9.27 27.49 -6.27
C GLU A 255 -10.37 26.70 -7.00
N HIS A 256 -9.99 25.65 -7.73
CA HIS A 256 -10.90 24.77 -8.47
C HIS A 256 -11.43 23.58 -7.66
N LEU A 257 -11.16 23.53 -6.34
CA LEU A 257 -11.75 22.56 -5.40
C LEU A 257 -12.57 23.24 -4.27
N PRO A 258 -13.47 24.20 -4.58
CA PRO A 258 -14.13 25.01 -3.57
C PRO A 258 -15.15 24.21 -2.72
N LYS A 259 -15.82 23.20 -3.28
CA LYS A 259 -16.77 22.38 -2.50
C LYS A 259 -15.99 21.49 -1.54
N PHE A 260 -14.92 20.85 -2.02
CA PHE A 260 -14.05 19.99 -1.23
C PHE A 260 -13.39 20.78 -0.10
N ALA A 261 -12.82 21.96 -0.38
CA ALA A 261 -12.19 22.80 0.62
C ALA A 261 -13.10 23.05 1.84
N ARG A 262 -14.41 23.26 1.62
CA ARG A 262 -15.41 23.42 2.70
C ARG A 262 -15.65 22.16 3.54
N ARG A 263 -15.31 20.97 3.04
CA ARG A 263 -15.47 19.67 3.72
C ARG A 263 -14.17 19.09 4.26
N MET A 264 -13.04 19.77 4.13
CA MET A 264 -11.74 19.32 4.65
C MET A 264 -11.77 18.91 6.14
N HIS A 265 -12.61 19.52 6.97
CA HIS A 265 -12.83 19.13 8.38
C HIS A 265 -13.37 17.69 8.58
N ARG A 266 -13.85 17.03 7.52
CA ARG A 266 -14.30 15.62 7.52
C ARG A 266 -13.26 14.66 6.92
N CYS A 267 -12.14 15.20 6.44
CA CYS A 267 -11.14 14.49 5.68
C CYS A 267 -9.80 14.48 6.42
N SER A 268 -9.02 13.43 6.20
CA SER A 268 -7.59 13.37 6.48
C SER A 268 -6.82 13.51 5.17
N LEU A 269 -5.95 14.51 5.10
CA LEU A 269 -5.06 14.71 3.96
C LEU A 269 -3.67 14.17 4.29
N ILE A 270 -3.16 13.26 3.46
CA ILE A 270 -1.77 12.77 3.54
C ILE A 270 -0.97 13.49 2.46
N ARG A 271 0.09 14.22 2.84
CA ARG A 271 0.90 15.07 1.93
C ARG A 271 2.31 14.56 1.64
N SER A 272 2.64 13.40 2.17
CA SER A 272 4.01 12.87 2.25
C SER A 272 4.12 11.47 1.64
N ALA A 273 3.16 11.08 0.80
CA ALA A 273 3.18 9.79 0.12
C ALA A 273 4.29 9.77 -0.93
N HIS A 274 5.02 8.66 -1.02
CA HIS A 274 6.06 8.45 -2.03
C HIS A 274 6.32 6.96 -2.26
N HIS A 275 6.90 6.61 -3.41
CA HIS A 275 7.40 5.25 -3.64
C HIS A 275 8.63 5.25 -4.55
N SER A 276 9.39 4.15 -4.51
CA SER A 276 10.58 3.95 -5.34
C SER A 276 10.31 3.20 -6.64
N VAL A 277 9.07 2.73 -6.85
CA VAL A 277 8.65 2.09 -8.11
C VAL A 277 8.88 3.07 -9.26
N ASN A 278 9.28 2.57 -10.44
CA ASN A 278 9.54 3.41 -11.60
C ASN A 278 8.34 4.32 -11.94
N ASN A 279 8.60 5.37 -12.72
CA ASN A 279 7.58 6.33 -13.15
C ASN A 279 6.65 5.78 -14.26
N ALA A 280 6.39 4.47 -14.31
CA ALA A 280 5.44 3.87 -15.23
C ALA A 280 4.10 3.63 -14.53
N HIS A 281 2.99 4.01 -15.17
CA HIS A 281 1.64 3.85 -14.61
C HIS A 281 1.38 2.42 -14.15
N ALA A 282 1.68 1.42 -14.97
CA ALA A 282 1.49 0.00 -14.64
C ALA A 282 2.06 -0.38 -13.27
N ALA A 283 3.25 0.11 -12.95
CA ALA A 283 3.95 -0.25 -11.74
C ALA A 283 3.45 0.57 -10.54
N ALA A 284 3.18 1.85 -10.77
CA ALA A 284 2.65 2.76 -9.75
C ALA A 284 1.20 2.44 -9.35
N VAL A 285 0.32 2.12 -10.30
CA VAL A 285 -1.06 1.66 -10.06
C VAL A 285 -1.07 0.38 -9.23
N TYR A 286 -0.22 -0.58 -9.57
CA TYR A 286 -0.07 -1.81 -8.79
C TYR A 286 0.31 -1.51 -7.34
N CYS A 287 1.30 -0.63 -7.15
CA CYS A 287 1.77 -0.23 -5.83
C CYS A 287 0.68 0.49 -5.03
N ALA A 288 -0.04 1.42 -5.65
CA ALA A 288 -1.09 2.19 -5.02
C ALA A 288 -2.30 1.36 -4.58
N LEU A 289 -2.64 0.30 -5.32
CA LEU A 289 -3.84 -0.52 -5.06
C LEU A 289 -3.57 -1.81 -4.28
N THR A 290 -2.32 -2.26 -4.19
CA THR A 290 -1.95 -3.51 -3.49
C THR A 290 -0.93 -3.30 -2.37
N GLY A 291 -0.16 -2.22 -2.40
CA GLY A 291 0.95 -1.98 -1.47
C GLY A 291 2.21 -2.76 -1.83
N HIS A 292 2.23 -3.45 -2.98
CA HIS A 292 3.37 -4.23 -3.46
C HIS A 292 4.10 -3.55 -4.60
N ASP A 293 5.41 -3.79 -4.67
CA ASP A 293 6.24 -3.36 -5.78
C ASP A 293 6.44 -4.51 -6.77
N ARG A 294 6.09 -4.29 -8.04
CA ARG A 294 6.35 -5.23 -9.16
C ARG A 294 7.72 -5.02 -9.80
N GLY A 295 8.56 -4.17 -9.20
CA GLY A 295 9.81 -3.69 -9.75
C GLY A 295 9.59 -2.89 -11.03
N GLU A 296 10.63 -2.80 -11.85
CA GLU A 296 10.60 -2.04 -13.12
C GLU A 296 9.80 -2.73 -14.24
N ILE A 297 9.13 -3.84 -13.95
CA ILE A 297 8.43 -4.62 -14.96
C ILE A 297 7.16 -3.86 -15.30
N GLY A 298 7.11 -3.13 -16.42
CA GLY A 298 5.88 -2.57 -16.98
C GLY A 298 4.95 -3.64 -17.59
N GLY A 299 3.77 -3.24 -18.07
CA GLY A 299 2.80 -4.14 -18.74
C GLY A 299 1.55 -4.48 -17.92
N GLY A 300 0.69 -5.35 -18.47
CA GLY A 300 -0.65 -5.61 -17.91
C GLY A 300 -0.73 -6.53 -16.70
N ALA A 301 -1.94 -6.68 -16.18
CA ALA A 301 -2.30 -7.54 -15.05
C ALA A 301 -1.92 -9.00 -15.27
N ARG A 302 -1.51 -9.68 -14.21
CA ARG A 302 -1.09 -11.08 -14.23
C ARG A 302 -1.83 -11.93 -13.18
N PRO A 303 -2.00 -13.24 -13.42
CA PRO A 303 -2.62 -14.13 -12.45
C PRO A 303 -1.80 -14.34 -11.16
N ASP A 304 -0.52 -14.01 -11.15
CA ASP A 304 0.38 -14.10 -9.98
C ASP A 304 0.56 -12.76 -9.25
N ASP A 305 -0.10 -11.69 -9.71
CA ASP A 305 -0.15 -10.39 -9.04
C ASP A 305 -0.78 -10.52 -7.65
N TYR A 306 -0.44 -9.60 -6.74
CA TYR A 306 -1.15 -9.49 -5.48
C TYR A 306 -2.59 -9.00 -5.71
N PRO A 307 -3.57 -9.56 -4.95
CA PRO A 307 -4.96 -9.15 -5.06
C PRO A 307 -5.16 -7.71 -4.63
N CYS A 308 -6.12 -7.04 -5.25
CA CYS A 308 -6.58 -5.73 -4.81
C CYS A 308 -7.28 -5.81 -3.43
N ILE A 309 -7.41 -4.65 -2.76
CA ILE A 309 -8.10 -4.52 -1.47
C ILE A 309 -9.48 -5.19 -1.50
N GLY A 310 -10.26 -4.94 -2.56
CA GLY A 310 -11.62 -5.43 -2.68
C GLY A 310 -11.73 -6.95 -2.78
N SER A 311 -10.84 -7.59 -3.53
CA SER A 311 -10.78 -9.05 -3.63
C SER A 311 -10.42 -9.72 -2.30
N VAL A 312 -9.52 -9.11 -1.55
CA VAL A 312 -9.13 -9.59 -0.20
C VAL A 312 -10.29 -9.42 0.78
N VAL A 313 -10.80 -8.20 0.92
CA VAL A 313 -11.88 -7.89 1.87
C VAL A 313 -13.15 -8.66 1.53
N GLY A 314 -13.47 -8.82 0.25
CA GLY A 314 -14.59 -9.63 -0.20
C GLY A 314 -14.48 -11.11 0.15
N THR A 315 -13.26 -11.62 0.32
CA THR A 315 -12.99 -13.00 0.73
C THR A 315 -13.01 -13.14 2.25
N GLN A 316 -12.41 -12.19 2.98
CA GLN A 316 -12.30 -12.25 4.44
C GLN A 316 -13.58 -11.80 5.17
N ARG A 317 -14.31 -10.85 4.58
CA ARG A 317 -15.53 -10.25 5.13
C ARG A 317 -16.62 -10.21 4.05
N PRO A 318 -17.13 -11.37 3.59
CA PRO A 318 -18.17 -11.38 2.57
C PRO A 318 -19.41 -10.54 3.00
N PRO A 319 -20.17 -10.01 2.03
CA PRO A 319 -21.41 -9.30 2.30
C PRO A 319 -22.44 -10.24 2.93
N ALA A 320 -23.28 -9.70 3.82
CA ALA A 320 -24.36 -10.47 4.44
C ALA A 320 -25.56 -10.64 3.49
N THR A 321 -25.70 -9.74 2.53
CA THR A 321 -26.71 -9.75 1.48
C THR A 321 -26.14 -10.33 0.19
N ALA A 322 -27.01 -10.79 -0.71
CA ALA A 322 -26.64 -11.30 -2.03
C ALA A 322 -26.30 -10.15 -2.99
N VAL A 323 -25.19 -9.47 -2.73
CA VAL A 323 -24.59 -8.39 -3.54
C VAL A 323 -23.13 -8.74 -3.83
N PRO A 324 -22.51 -8.19 -4.89
CA PRO A 324 -21.11 -8.45 -5.16
C PRO A 324 -20.25 -7.89 -4.01
N PRO A 325 -19.26 -8.65 -3.51
CA PRO A 325 -18.38 -8.16 -2.45
C PRO A 325 -17.52 -6.99 -2.90
N HIS A 326 -17.10 -7.00 -4.18
CA HIS A 326 -16.25 -5.99 -4.77
C HIS A 326 -16.75 -5.63 -6.17
N VAL A 327 -16.80 -4.32 -6.46
CA VAL A 327 -17.19 -3.77 -7.76
C VAL A 327 -16.11 -2.83 -8.29
N LEU A 328 -15.92 -2.81 -9.61
CA LEU A 328 -15.04 -1.90 -10.35
C LEU A 328 -15.83 -1.18 -11.44
N MET A 329 -15.72 0.13 -11.53
CA MET A 329 -16.45 0.96 -12.49
C MET A 329 -15.75 2.30 -12.75
N PRO A 330 -16.15 3.09 -13.77
CA PRO A 330 -16.79 2.63 -15.00
C PRO A 330 -15.78 1.96 -15.96
N TYR A 331 -14.49 1.89 -15.59
CA TYR A 331 -13.44 1.40 -16.48
C TYR A 331 -12.57 0.34 -15.84
N ILE A 332 -12.13 -0.60 -16.68
CA ILE A 332 -10.88 -1.35 -16.46
C ILE A 332 -9.80 -0.54 -17.18
N THR A 333 -9.00 0.21 -16.42
CA THR A 333 -7.97 1.05 -17.01
C THR A 333 -6.93 0.21 -17.72
N LYS A 334 -6.55 0.64 -18.93
CA LYS A 334 -5.55 -0.03 -19.78
C LYS A 334 -4.20 0.69 -19.76
N GLU A 335 -3.13 -0.05 -20.05
CA GLU A 335 -1.80 0.51 -20.33
C GLU A 335 -1.79 1.16 -21.72
N GLY A 336 -2.32 2.38 -21.80
CA GLY A 336 -2.55 3.11 -23.05
C GLY A 336 -3.79 2.65 -23.82
N ALA A 337 -4.20 3.46 -24.78
CA ALA A 337 -5.36 3.17 -25.62
C ALA A 337 -5.20 1.84 -26.37
N GLY A 338 -6.09 0.88 -26.11
CA GLY A 338 -6.03 -0.46 -26.70
C GLY A 338 -5.03 -1.42 -26.05
N GLY A 339 -4.29 -0.97 -25.03
CA GLY A 339 -3.34 -1.81 -24.29
C GLY A 339 -4.01 -2.83 -23.37
N PRO A 340 -3.21 -3.68 -22.70
CA PRO A 340 -3.73 -4.64 -21.73
C PRO A 340 -4.28 -3.93 -20.49
N PRO A 341 -5.20 -4.56 -19.73
CA PRO A 341 -5.62 -4.06 -18.43
C PRO A 341 -4.43 -3.81 -17.49
N GLN A 342 -4.45 -2.70 -16.78
CA GLN A 342 -3.50 -2.40 -15.72
C GLN A 342 -3.63 -3.40 -14.57
N PRO A 343 -2.53 -3.71 -13.86
CA PRO A 343 -2.60 -4.56 -12.67
C PRO A 343 -3.28 -3.83 -11.50
N GLY A 344 -3.40 -4.54 -10.37
CA GLY A 344 -3.84 -3.95 -9.10
C GLY A 344 -5.35 -3.83 -8.93
N PHE A 345 -6.13 -4.10 -9.98
CA PHE A 345 -7.60 -4.09 -9.93
C PHE A 345 -8.25 -5.47 -9.71
N PHE A 346 -7.47 -6.56 -9.81
CA PHE A 346 -7.98 -7.93 -9.89
C PHE A 346 -7.63 -8.77 -8.66
N GLY A 347 -8.18 -9.99 -8.62
CA GLY A 347 -7.95 -10.97 -7.56
C GLY A 347 -6.60 -11.66 -7.60
N GLY A 348 -5.81 -11.48 -8.66
CA GLY A 348 -4.43 -11.98 -8.73
C GLY A 348 -4.31 -13.46 -8.35
N TRP A 349 -3.36 -13.80 -7.48
CA TRP A 349 -3.14 -15.18 -7.04
C TRP A 349 -4.28 -15.78 -6.18
N LEU A 350 -5.26 -15.00 -5.72
CA LEU A 350 -6.51 -15.53 -5.15
C LEU A 350 -7.41 -16.16 -6.22
N GLY A 351 -7.16 -15.85 -7.49
CA GLY A 351 -7.83 -16.40 -8.64
C GLY A 351 -9.04 -15.58 -9.11
N LYS A 352 -9.39 -15.81 -10.38
CA LYS A 352 -10.47 -15.15 -11.12
C LYS A 352 -11.84 -15.09 -10.39
N PRO A 353 -12.28 -16.10 -9.61
CA PRO A 353 -13.55 -16.01 -8.88
C PRO A 353 -13.59 -14.91 -7.80
N ARG A 354 -12.45 -14.28 -7.49
CA ARG A 354 -12.32 -13.16 -6.56
C ARG A 354 -12.15 -11.81 -7.25
N ASP A 355 -12.19 -11.77 -8.58
CA ASP A 355 -12.17 -10.53 -9.35
C ASP A 355 -13.42 -9.68 -9.05
N PRO A 356 -13.34 -8.34 -9.20
CA PRO A 356 -14.50 -7.48 -9.07
C PRO A 356 -15.58 -7.82 -10.10
N LEU A 357 -16.84 -7.58 -9.73
CA LEU A 357 -17.88 -7.35 -10.72
C LEU A 357 -17.59 -6.01 -11.42
N VAL A 358 -17.46 -6.04 -12.74
CA VAL A 358 -17.12 -4.85 -13.52
C VAL A 358 -18.39 -4.24 -14.12
N VAL A 359 -18.60 -2.95 -13.91
CA VAL A 359 -19.68 -2.17 -14.52
C VAL A 359 -19.07 -1.19 -15.52
N LEU A 360 -19.23 -1.47 -16.82
CA LEU A 360 -18.63 -0.67 -17.90
C LEU A 360 -19.62 0.28 -18.59
N ARG A 361 -20.93 0.13 -18.34
CA ARG A 361 -21.94 1.02 -18.90
C ARG A 361 -21.97 2.33 -18.13
N ASP A 362 -22.19 3.44 -18.83
CA ASP A 362 -22.28 4.78 -18.24
C ASP A 362 -23.54 4.91 -17.35
N PRO A 363 -23.40 5.09 -16.02
CA PRO A 363 -24.54 5.27 -15.12
C PRO A 363 -25.35 6.56 -15.34
N ASN A 364 -24.81 7.50 -16.12
CA ASN A 364 -25.49 8.71 -16.53
C ASN A 364 -26.36 8.54 -17.80
N ALA A 365 -26.20 7.45 -18.54
CA ALA A 365 -27.01 7.18 -19.74
C ALA A 365 -28.50 7.04 -19.37
N ALA A 366 -29.38 7.53 -20.24
CA ALA A 366 -30.84 7.50 -19.99
C ALA A 366 -31.40 6.07 -19.93
N ASP A 367 -30.78 5.14 -20.66
CA ASP A 367 -31.10 3.72 -20.73
C ASP A 367 -30.16 2.86 -19.85
N PHE A 368 -29.50 3.47 -18.86
CA PHE A 368 -28.61 2.72 -17.98
C PHE A 368 -29.37 1.60 -17.28
N ALA A 369 -28.95 0.38 -17.60
CA ALA A 369 -29.39 -0.86 -17.00
C ALA A 369 -28.24 -1.85 -17.03
N LEU A 370 -28.24 -2.82 -16.13
CA LEU A 370 -27.31 -3.95 -16.18
C LEU A 370 -28.13 -5.19 -16.52
N PRO A 371 -28.48 -5.40 -17.81
CA PRO A 371 -29.30 -6.54 -18.23
C PRO A 371 -28.66 -7.88 -17.83
N GLU A 372 -27.34 -7.94 -17.73
CA GLU A 372 -26.58 -9.08 -17.22
C GLU A 372 -26.82 -9.35 -15.73
N LEU A 373 -27.52 -8.46 -15.02
CA LEU A 373 -27.85 -8.52 -13.59
C LEU A 373 -29.36 -8.35 -13.33
N THR A 374 -30.18 -8.28 -14.39
CA THR A 374 -31.65 -8.19 -14.29
C THR A 374 -32.28 -9.30 -15.10
N LEU A 375 -33.13 -10.13 -14.47
CA LEU A 375 -33.99 -11.06 -15.22
C LEU A 375 -34.87 -10.25 -16.17
N GLY A 376 -34.93 -10.65 -17.44
CA GLY A 376 -35.81 -10.01 -18.42
C GLY A 376 -37.27 -10.02 -17.96
N PRO A 377 -38.11 -9.09 -18.44
CA PRO A 377 -39.50 -8.93 -18.00
C PRO A 377 -40.34 -10.21 -18.15
N ASP A 378 -39.96 -11.10 -19.07
CA ASP A 378 -40.67 -12.36 -19.37
C ASP A 378 -40.18 -13.58 -18.56
N ILE A 379 -39.18 -13.40 -17.68
CA ILE A 379 -38.62 -14.49 -16.87
C ILE A 379 -39.19 -14.41 -15.45
N ASP A 380 -40.23 -15.19 -15.21
CA ASP A 380 -40.77 -15.43 -13.87
C ASP A 380 -39.66 -15.98 -12.95
N PRO A 381 -39.37 -15.34 -11.80
CA PRO A 381 -38.39 -15.82 -10.83
C PRO A 381 -38.57 -17.30 -10.46
N SER A 382 -39.82 -17.76 -10.29
CA SER A 382 -40.15 -19.16 -9.97
C SER A 382 -39.78 -20.13 -11.08
N ARG A 383 -39.87 -19.70 -12.34
CA ARG A 383 -39.44 -20.49 -13.51
C ARG A 383 -37.91 -20.54 -13.63
N PHE A 384 -37.24 -19.48 -13.17
CA PHE A 384 -35.78 -19.44 -13.08
C PHE A 384 -35.25 -20.30 -11.93
N ASP A 385 -35.93 -20.31 -10.77
CA ASP A 385 -35.71 -21.25 -9.65
C ASP A 385 -35.88 -22.71 -10.07
N ALA A 386 -36.94 -23.03 -10.81
CA ALA A 386 -37.18 -24.38 -11.33
C ALA A 386 -36.06 -24.86 -12.27
N ARG A 387 -35.49 -23.95 -13.09
CA ARG A 387 -34.34 -24.24 -13.95
C ARG A 387 -33.06 -24.48 -13.16
N LYS A 388 -32.80 -23.72 -12.09
CA LYS A 388 -31.67 -23.96 -11.17
C LYS A 388 -31.78 -25.35 -10.55
N LEU A 389 -32.93 -25.68 -9.97
CA LEU A 389 -33.17 -26.99 -9.34
C LEU A 389 -33.02 -28.15 -10.33
N LEU A 390 -33.48 -27.98 -11.58
CA LEU A 390 -33.29 -28.98 -12.63
C LEU A 390 -31.82 -29.11 -13.03
N SER A 391 -31.10 -27.99 -13.16
CA SER A 391 -29.65 -27.98 -13.47
C SER A 391 -28.85 -28.65 -12.35
N GLU A 392 -29.12 -28.34 -11.08
CA GLU A 392 -28.47 -28.98 -9.92
C GLU A 392 -28.71 -30.50 -9.90
N LYS A 393 -29.94 -30.94 -10.19
CA LYS A 393 -30.29 -32.37 -10.31
C LYS A 393 -29.55 -33.05 -11.46
N LEU A 394 -29.42 -32.39 -12.61
CA LEU A 394 -28.69 -32.90 -13.79
C LEU A 394 -27.16 -32.89 -13.57
N SER A 395 -26.63 -31.90 -12.86
CA SER A 395 -25.22 -31.82 -12.47
C SER A 395 -24.88 -32.93 -11.47
N ALA A 396 -25.76 -33.19 -10.49
CA ALA A 396 -25.60 -34.28 -9.53
C ALA A 396 -25.61 -35.68 -10.18
N THR A 397 -26.27 -35.83 -11.35
CA THR A 397 -26.23 -37.07 -12.15
C THR A 397 -24.99 -37.17 -13.05
N ARG A 398 -24.27 -36.08 -13.30
CA ARG A 398 -23.02 -36.01 -14.08
C ARG A 398 -21.79 -35.90 -13.16
N ALA A 399 -21.61 -36.87 -12.27
CA ALA A 399 -20.55 -36.87 -11.26
C ALA A 399 -19.12 -37.12 -11.80
N THR A 400 -18.86 -37.02 -13.11
CA THR A 400 -17.55 -37.39 -13.68
C THR A 400 -16.69 -36.25 -14.25
N SER A 401 -17.14 -34.99 -14.28
CA SER A 401 -16.29 -33.91 -14.85
C SER A 401 -16.69 -32.45 -14.56
N SER A 402 -17.43 -32.15 -13.48
CA SER A 402 -17.70 -30.75 -13.12
C SER A 402 -16.61 -30.21 -12.18
N ASP A 403 -15.93 -29.14 -12.63
CA ASP A 403 -15.01 -28.35 -11.80
C ASP A 403 -15.79 -27.70 -10.64
N PRO A 404 -15.47 -27.98 -9.36
CA PRO A 404 -16.14 -27.39 -8.20
C PRO A 404 -16.20 -25.86 -8.23
N ASP A 405 -15.21 -25.21 -8.86
CA ASP A 405 -15.18 -23.75 -9.02
C ASP A 405 -16.29 -23.26 -9.97
N LEU A 406 -16.58 -23.99 -11.04
CA LEU A 406 -17.63 -23.61 -12.02
C LEU A 406 -19.03 -23.68 -11.40
N GLU A 407 -19.29 -24.68 -10.55
CA GLU A 407 -20.59 -24.81 -9.89
C GLU A 407 -20.79 -23.72 -8.83
N GLY A 408 -19.74 -23.39 -8.06
CA GLY A 408 -19.77 -22.27 -7.11
C GLY A 408 -19.94 -20.89 -7.78
N ILE A 409 -19.34 -20.69 -8.97
CA ILE A 409 -19.54 -19.46 -9.77
C ILE A 409 -20.99 -19.37 -10.26
N ARG A 410 -21.57 -20.49 -10.74
CA ARG A 410 -22.96 -20.54 -11.21
C ARG A 410 -23.96 -20.24 -10.09
N ALA A 411 -23.77 -20.84 -8.91
CA ALA A 411 -24.63 -20.58 -7.75
C ALA A 411 -24.58 -19.10 -7.32
N LYS A 412 -23.39 -18.49 -7.27
CA LYS A 412 -23.27 -17.06 -6.95
C LYS A 412 -23.88 -16.15 -8.01
N ALA A 413 -23.66 -16.45 -9.29
CA ALA A 413 -24.27 -15.69 -10.38
C ALA A 413 -25.80 -15.74 -10.28
N TYR A 414 -26.34 -16.91 -9.92
CA TYR A 414 -27.77 -17.07 -9.68
C TYR A 414 -28.29 -16.18 -8.55
N ASP A 415 -27.65 -16.25 -7.39
CA ASP A 415 -28.11 -15.50 -6.21
C ASP A 415 -28.02 -13.98 -6.45
N LEU A 416 -27.01 -13.51 -7.20
CA LEU A 416 -26.89 -12.11 -7.61
C LEU A 416 -28.01 -11.66 -8.57
N LEU A 417 -28.41 -12.51 -9.52
CA LEU A 417 -29.46 -12.21 -10.50
C LEU A 417 -30.85 -12.15 -9.86
N THR A 418 -31.07 -12.96 -8.81
CA THR A 418 -32.35 -13.04 -8.11
C THR A 418 -32.47 -12.08 -6.93
N ALA A 419 -31.34 -11.55 -6.44
CA ALA A 419 -31.29 -10.67 -5.27
C ALA A 419 -32.04 -9.33 -5.46
N PRO A 420 -33.10 -9.06 -4.66
CA PRO A 420 -33.78 -7.77 -4.68
C PRO A 420 -32.85 -6.60 -4.33
N ALA A 421 -31.94 -6.80 -3.38
CA ALA A 421 -30.99 -5.77 -2.94
C ALA A 421 -30.07 -5.31 -4.08
N MET A 422 -29.57 -6.25 -4.89
CA MET A 422 -28.71 -5.91 -6.04
C MET A 422 -29.49 -5.17 -7.13
N ARG A 423 -30.70 -5.65 -7.47
CA ARG A 423 -31.57 -4.98 -8.45
C ARG A 423 -31.92 -3.56 -8.02
N GLU A 424 -32.18 -3.35 -6.74
CA GLU A 424 -32.46 -2.01 -6.22
C GLU A 424 -31.24 -1.10 -6.28
N ALA A 425 -30.06 -1.61 -5.88
CA ALA A 425 -28.84 -0.82 -5.85
C ALA A 425 -28.49 -0.21 -7.21
N VAL A 426 -28.68 -0.97 -8.30
CA VAL A 426 -28.34 -0.54 -9.66
C VAL A 426 -29.35 0.43 -10.29
N ARG A 427 -30.52 0.61 -9.68
CA ARG A 427 -31.57 1.55 -10.13
C ARG A 427 -31.26 3.00 -9.73
N ILE A 428 -30.25 3.57 -10.37
CA ILE A 428 -29.81 4.96 -10.13
C ILE A 428 -30.88 6.00 -10.54
N ASP A 429 -31.84 5.62 -11.40
CA ASP A 429 -33.02 6.41 -11.76
C ASP A 429 -33.96 6.68 -10.58
N ARG A 430 -33.87 5.89 -9.50
CA ARG A 430 -34.65 6.10 -8.27
C ARG A 430 -34.09 7.19 -7.37
N GLU A 431 -32.86 7.67 -7.62
CA GLU A 431 -32.30 8.78 -6.87
C GLU A 431 -32.92 10.11 -7.31
N PRO A 432 -33.21 11.03 -6.37
CA PRO A 432 -33.74 12.35 -6.72
C PRO A 432 -32.85 13.08 -7.73
N GLY A 433 -33.46 13.74 -8.71
CA GLY A 433 -32.71 14.48 -9.75
C GLY A 433 -31.69 15.45 -9.18
N LYS A 434 -32.06 16.20 -8.13
CA LYS A 434 -31.17 17.13 -7.42
C LYS A 434 -29.93 16.45 -6.84
N LEU A 435 -30.06 15.23 -6.33
CA LEU A 435 -28.92 14.48 -5.79
C LEU A 435 -27.99 14.05 -6.92
N ARG A 436 -28.55 13.53 -8.01
CA ARG A 436 -27.77 13.18 -9.21
C ARG A 436 -27.04 14.38 -9.79
N ASP A 437 -27.66 15.56 -9.79
CA ASP A 437 -27.05 16.81 -10.23
C ASP A 437 -25.92 17.25 -9.30
N ALA A 438 -26.05 17.05 -7.98
CA ALA A 438 -25.01 17.37 -7.00
C ALA A 438 -23.74 16.54 -7.20
N TYR A 439 -23.87 15.24 -7.49
CA TYR A 439 -22.74 14.39 -7.87
C TYR A 439 -22.14 14.76 -9.24
N GLY A 440 -22.93 15.39 -10.10
CA GLY A 440 -22.55 15.77 -11.46
C GLY A 440 -23.06 14.77 -12.50
N ARG A 441 -23.68 15.29 -13.57
CA ARG A 441 -24.23 14.51 -14.70
C ARG A 441 -23.16 14.11 -15.71
N ASN A 442 -22.18 13.36 -15.24
CA ASN A 442 -21.13 12.74 -16.02
C ASN A 442 -20.89 11.32 -15.52
N ILE A 443 -20.18 10.52 -16.30
CA ILE A 443 -19.95 9.10 -15.97
C ILE A 443 -19.32 8.91 -14.59
N TYR A 444 -18.36 9.75 -14.20
CA TYR A 444 -17.66 9.61 -12.92
C TYR A 444 -18.55 9.97 -11.74
N GLY A 445 -19.24 11.11 -11.78
CA GLY A 445 -20.16 11.54 -10.74
C GLY A 445 -21.26 10.51 -10.48
N GLN A 446 -21.83 9.96 -11.55
CA GLN A 446 -22.85 8.93 -11.43
C GLN A 446 -22.29 7.56 -11.03
N SER A 447 -21.04 7.22 -11.38
CA SER A 447 -20.34 6.03 -10.85
C SER A 447 -20.08 6.13 -9.35
N VAL A 448 -19.72 7.32 -8.84
CA VAL A 448 -19.55 7.54 -7.39
C VAL A 448 -20.91 7.41 -6.67
N LEU A 449 -22.00 7.94 -7.24
CA LEU A 449 -23.35 7.76 -6.71
C LEU A 449 -23.78 6.27 -6.70
N LEU A 450 -23.53 5.55 -7.81
CA LEU A 450 -23.80 4.11 -7.90
C LEU A 450 -23.00 3.33 -6.84
N SER A 451 -21.75 3.71 -6.62
CA SER A 451 -20.91 3.13 -5.57
C SER A 451 -21.56 3.29 -4.19
N ARG A 452 -22.07 4.47 -3.84
CA ARG A 452 -22.80 4.69 -2.58
C ARG A 452 -24.00 3.73 -2.46
N ARG A 453 -24.82 3.59 -3.50
CA ARG A 453 -25.98 2.69 -3.50
C ARG A 453 -25.60 1.22 -3.32
N LEU A 454 -24.49 0.79 -3.94
CA LEU A 454 -23.99 -0.58 -3.79
C LEU A 454 -23.46 -0.85 -2.39
N ILE A 455 -22.73 0.11 -1.80
CA ILE A 455 -22.29 0.02 -0.40
C ILE A 455 -23.50 -0.03 0.54
N GLU A 456 -24.51 0.80 0.31
CA GLU A 456 -25.77 0.80 1.09
C GLU A 456 -26.50 -0.55 1.01
N ALA A 457 -26.43 -1.23 -0.14
CA ALA A 457 -26.98 -2.57 -0.33
C ALA A 457 -26.11 -3.70 0.26
N GLY A 458 -24.88 -3.41 0.69
CA GLY A 458 -23.99 -4.31 1.42
C GLY A 458 -22.68 -4.68 0.71
N THR A 459 -22.39 -4.15 -0.49
CA THR A 459 -21.08 -4.33 -1.13
C THR A 459 -19.99 -3.82 -0.20
N ARG A 460 -18.85 -4.53 -0.13
CA ARG A 460 -17.76 -4.19 0.80
C ARG A 460 -16.81 -3.17 0.23
N VAL A 461 -16.45 -3.30 -1.05
CA VAL A 461 -15.50 -2.38 -1.68
C VAL A 461 -15.97 -1.98 -3.07
N ALA A 462 -16.12 -0.68 -3.30
CA ALA A 462 -16.37 -0.12 -4.62
C ALA A 462 -15.15 0.66 -5.10
N CYS A 463 -14.59 0.31 -6.25
CA CYS A 463 -13.50 1.04 -6.87
C CYS A 463 -14.02 1.80 -8.10
N VAL A 464 -13.91 3.13 -8.06
CA VAL A 464 -14.18 4.01 -9.20
C VAL A 464 -12.85 4.34 -9.86
N SER A 465 -12.55 3.69 -10.98
CA SER A 465 -11.38 4.00 -11.80
C SER A 465 -11.66 5.18 -12.73
N TRP A 466 -11.00 6.30 -12.48
CA TRP A 466 -11.22 7.58 -13.17
C TRP A 466 -10.44 7.68 -14.49
N ALA A 467 -10.30 6.59 -15.25
CA ALA A 467 -9.71 6.63 -16.58
C ALA A 467 -9.98 5.35 -17.40
N PRO A 468 -10.29 5.47 -18.70
CA PRO A 468 -10.33 4.31 -19.60
C PRO A 468 -8.93 3.73 -19.88
N ASP A 469 -7.90 4.56 -19.91
CA ASP A 469 -6.51 4.18 -20.04
C ASP A 469 -5.58 5.14 -19.28
N ALA A 470 -4.35 4.70 -19.06
CA ALA A 470 -3.34 5.37 -18.24
C ALA A 470 -3.05 6.83 -18.65
N ASN A 471 -3.23 7.15 -19.95
CA ASN A 471 -2.88 8.45 -20.52
C ASN A 471 -4.10 9.35 -20.73
N ALA A 472 -5.31 8.84 -20.47
CA ALA A 472 -6.54 9.51 -20.90
C ALA A 472 -6.95 10.70 -20.02
N THR A 473 -6.81 10.61 -18.69
CA THR A 473 -7.48 11.55 -17.77
C THR A 473 -6.50 12.36 -16.94
N TRP A 474 -5.95 11.83 -15.85
CA TRP A 474 -5.09 12.60 -14.95
C TRP A 474 -3.66 12.74 -15.46
N ASP A 475 -3.32 12.04 -16.55
CA ASP A 475 -2.01 12.15 -17.19
C ASP A 475 -1.81 13.47 -17.92
N THR A 476 -1.39 14.50 -17.17
CA THR A 476 -1.31 15.89 -17.63
C THR A 476 0.10 16.32 -18.05
N HIS A 477 0.77 15.51 -18.89
CA HIS A 477 2.05 15.89 -19.52
C HIS A 477 1.96 17.16 -20.37
N GLY A 478 0.77 17.54 -20.84
CA GLY A 478 0.49 18.81 -21.51
C GLY A 478 -0.85 19.39 -21.10
N ASN A 479 -1.05 20.69 -21.34
CA ASN A 479 -2.29 21.42 -21.07
C ASN A 479 -2.85 21.21 -19.65
N ASN A 480 -1.97 21.05 -18.65
CA ASN A 480 -2.35 20.66 -17.29
C ASN A 480 -3.44 21.57 -16.71
N PHE A 481 -3.21 22.88 -16.73
CA PHE A 481 -4.15 23.81 -16.12
C PHE A 481 -5.49 23.90 -16.86
N THR A 482 -5.49 23.89 -18.18
CA THR A 482 -6.72 23.86 -18.99
C THR A 482 -7.55 22.62 -18.70
N LYS A 483 -6.92 21.44 -18.69
CA LYS A 483 -7.60 20.17 -18.42
C LYS A 483 -8.11 20.08 -16.98
N LEU A 484 -7.29 20.51 -16.01
CA LEU A 484 -7.66 20.52 -14.59
C LEU A 484 -8.88 21.43 -14.34
N LYS A 485 -8.85 22.69 -14.79
CA LYS A 485 -9.95 23.63 -14.52
C LYS A 485 -11.21 23.39 -15.35
N GLY A 486 -11.05 22.89 -16.58
CA GLY A 486 -12.15 22.70 -17.51
C GLY A 486 -12.90 21.37 -17.32
N GLU A 487 -12.20 20.32 -16.89
CA GLU A 487 -12.75 18.97 -16.91
C GLU A 487 -12.55 18.22 -15.59
N LEU A 488 -11.30 18.07 -15.13
CA LEU A 488 -10.98 17.10 -14.08
C LEU A 488 -11.41 17.55 -12.67
N LEU A 489 -10.99 18.76 -12.25
CA LEU A 489 -11.26 19.26 -10.91
C LEU A 489 -12.75 19.54 -10.67
N PRO A 490 -13.52 20.14 -11.60
CA PRO A 490 -14.95 20.34 -11.38
C PRO A 490 -15.73 19.03 -11.18
N GLN A 491 -15.39 17.98 -11.94
CA GLN A 491 -16.06 16.68 -11.81
C GLN A 491 -15.73 16.02 -10.47
N LEU A 492 -14.45 16.03 -10.07
CA LEU A 492 -14.02 15.50 -8.77
C LEU A 492 -14.59 16.29 -7.59
N ASP A 493 -14.54 17.62 -7.64
CA ASP A 493 -15.06 18.51 -6.60
C ASP A 493 -16.56 18.28 -6.36
N SER A 494 -17.33 18.05 -7.42
CA SER A 494 -18.76 17.74 -7.32
C SER A 494 -19.01 16.33 -6.76
N ALA A 495 -18.39 15.31 -7.38
CA ALA A 495 -18.65 13.92 -7.03
C ALA A 495 -18.21 13.59 -5.60
N TYR A 496 -17.00 14.00 -5.21
CA TYR A 496 -16.48 13.74 -3.87
C TYR A 496 -17.27 14.50 -2.80
N SER A 497 -17.52 15.79 -3.02
CA SER A 497 -18.22 16.60 -2.01
C SER A 497 -19.66 16.12 -1.80
N ALA A 498 -20.36 15.74 -2.87
CA ALA A 498 -21.70 15.17 -2.78
C ALA A 498 -21.68 13.80 -2.08
N LEU A 499 -20.68 12.95 -2.34
CA LEU A 499 -20.52 11.67 -1.65
C LEU A 499 -20.36 11.85 -0.14
N ILE A 500 -19.48 12.75 0.30
CA ILE A 500 -19.25 12.98 1.73
C ILE A 500 -20.51 13.52 2.41
N ASP A 501 -21.21 14.45 1.79
CA ASP A 501 -22.46 15.01 2.33
C ASP A 501 -23.58 13.95 2.37
N ASP A 502 -23.72 13.12 1.33
CA ASP A 502 -24.75 12.07 1.23
C ASP A 502 -24.49 10.92 2.22
N LEU A 503 -23.25 10.47 2.37
CA LEU A 503 -22.88 9.46 3.36
C LEU A 503 -23.12 9.96 4.79
N ASP A 504 -22.81 11.22 5.08
CA ASP A 504 -23.06 11.81 6.40
C ASP A 504 -24.56 11.97 6.68
N ALA A 505 -25.32 12.49 5.72
CA ALA A 505 -26.78 12.64 5.84
C ALA A 505 -27.50 11.30 6.09
N ARG A 506 -26.89 10.18 5.66
CA ARG A 506 -27.38 8.82 5.89
C ARG A 506 -26.80 8.14 7.14
N GLY A 507 -25.91 8.82 7.88
CA GLY A 507 -25.18 8.22 9.01
C GLY A 507 -24.24 7.07 8.61
N MET A 508 -23.82 7.03 7.35
CA MET A 508 -22.95 6.00 6.78
C MET A 508 -21.47 6.40 6.78
N LEU A 509 -21.14 7.69 6.87
CA LEU A 509 -19.76 8.19 6.77
C LEU A 509 -18.84 7.56 7.82
N GLU A 510 -19.27 7.46 9.07
CA GLU A 510 -18.47 6.85 10.16
C GLU A 510 -18.15 5.36 9.92
N ARG A 511 -18.94 4.66 9.11
CA ARG A 511 -18.77 3.23 8.80
C ARG A 511 -18.30 2.96 7.37
N THR A 512 -18.05 4.00 6.58
CA THR A 512 -17.62 3.88 5.19
C THR A 512 -16.32 4.65 5.01
N LEU A 513 -15.23 3.94 4.74
CA LEU A 513 -13.96 4.57 4.39
C LEU A 513 -14.02 5.08 2.94
N VAL A 514 -13.75 6.35 2.71
CA VAL A 514 -13.62 6.93 1.37
C VAL A 514 -12.15 7.27 1.13
N VAL A 515 -11.57 6.73 0.06
CA VAL A 515 -10.17 6.89 -0.32
C VAL A 515 -10.10 7.58 -1.67
N VAL A 516 -9.38 8.71 -1.76
CA VAL A 516 -9.04 9.36 -3.04
C VAL A 516 -7.54 9.28 -3.23
N VAL A 517 -7.11 8.56 -4.25
CA VAL A 517 -5.69 8.28 -4.48
C VAL A 517 -5.40 8.16 -5.97
N GLY A 518 -4.18 8.50 -6.37
CA GLY A 518 -3.65 8.20 -7.69
C GLY A 518 -2.41 7.31 -7.59
N ASP A 519 -1.86 6.94 -8.74
CA ASP A 519 -0.68 6.10 -8.86
C ASP A 519 0.60 6.79 -8.38
N PHE A 520 0.77 8.10 -8.64
CA PHE A 520 1.87 8.94 -8.14
C PHE A 520 1.49 10.44 -8.19
N GLY A 521 2.47 11.33 -8.03
CA GLY A 521 2.30 12.78 -8.19
C GLY A 521 2.87 13.31 -9.49
N ARG A 522 3.01 14.62 -9.56
CA ARG A 522 3.51 15.34 -10.74
C ARG A 522 4.73 16.20 -10.43
N THR A 523 5.56 16.44 -11.45
CA THR A 523 6.81 17.19 -11.27
C THR A 523 6.54 18.57 -10.65
N PRO A 524 7.39 19.00 -9.70
CA PRO A 524 7.36 20.35 -9.14
C PRO A 524 7.42 21.44 -10.19
N LYS A 525 8.31 21.29 -11.17
CA LYS A 525 8.48 22.26 -12.24
C LYS A 525 7.54 21.91 -13.39
N ILE A 526 6.82 22.91 -13.88
CA ILE A 526 6.00 22.83 -15.09
C ILE A 526 6.95 22.65 -16.28
N ASN A 527 6.64 21.67 -17.14
CA ASN A 527 7.46 21.39 -18.31
C ASN A 527 7.27 22.48 -19.38
N THR A 528 8.30 22.67 -20.21
CA THR A 528 8.24 23.60 -21.35
C THR A 528 7.57 22.98 -22.57
N ASN A 529 7.31 21.67 -22.54
CA ASN A 529 6.75 20.89 -23.63
C ASN A 529 5.22 20.76 -23.48
N GLY A 530 4.50 21.87 -23.67
CA GLY A 530 3.04 21.90 -23.62
C GLY A 530 2.45 22.35 -22.29
N GLY A 531 3.26 22.89 -21.36
CA GLY A 531 2.77 23.51 -20.13
C GLY A 531 2.11 22.52 -19.17
N GLY A 532 2.59 21.27 -19.18
CA GLY A 532 2.12 20.21 -18.29
C GLY A 532 3.08 19.91 -17.14
N ARG A 533 2.86 18.77 -16.49
CA ARG A 533 3.77 18.23 -15.49
C ARG A 533 4.02 16.75 -15.75
N ASP A 534 5.24 16.28 -15.50
CA ASP A 534 5.64 14.90 -15.78
C ASP A 534 5.49 14.00 -14.56
N HIS A 535 5.64 12.68 -14.74
CA HIS A 535 5.50 11.68 -13.67
C HIS A 535 6.45 11.93 -12.50
N TRP A 536 5.92 11.79 -11.28
CA TRP A 536 6.68 12.05 -10.07
C TRP A 536 6.26 11.16 -8.90
N ASN A 537 6.87 9.98 -8.82
CA ASN A 537 6.74 9.04 -7.70
C ASN A 537 7.34 9.53 -6.36
N PHE A 538 8.21 10.55 -6.39
CA PHE A 538 8.93 10.99 -5.20
C PHE A 538 8.09 11.72 -4.17
N CYS A 539 6.94 12.29 -4.54
CA CYS A 539 6.02 12.94 -3.60
C CYS A 539 4.65 13.12 -4.23
N TYR A 540 3.60 12.80 -3.48
CA TYR A 540 2.22 13.06 -3.85
C TYR A 540 1.30 13.10 -2.62
N SER A 541 0.03 13.40 -2.86
CA SER A 541 -0.97 13.50 -1.80
C SER A 541 -2.18 12.65 -2.10
N LEU A 542 -2.85 12.21 -1.04
CA LEU A 542 -4.07 11.41 -1.09
C LEU A 542 -4.97 11.79 0.08
N VAL A 543 -6.26 11.46 -0.03
CA VAL A 543 -7.28 11.81 0.96
C VAL A 543 -7.98 10.56 1.47
N LEU A 544 -8.20 10.52 2.78
CA LEU A 544 -9.02 9.53 3.47
C LEU A 544 -10.17 10.25 4.19
N ALA A 545 -11.34 9.65 4.29
CA ALA A 545 -12.46 10.20 5.06
C ALA A 545 -13.37 9.09 5.60
N GLY A 546 -13.99 9.31 6.76
CA GLY A 546 -14.90 8.35 7.37
C GLY A 546 -14.22 7.06 7.85
N GLY A 547 -15.02 6.06 8.21
CA GLY A 547 -14.55 4.69 8.46
C GLY A 547 -13.47 4.52 9.55
N GLY A 548 -13.43 5.41 10.55
CA GLY A 548 -12.41 5.40 11.62
C GLY A 548 -11.17 6.26 11.36
N VAL A 549 -11.22 7.17 10.39
CA VAL A 549 -10.16 8.15 10.11
C VAL A 549 -10.52 9.51 10.71
N LYS A 550 -9.53 10.25 11.24
CA LYS A 550 -9.71 11.59 11.81
C LYS A 550 -10.18 12.59 10.74
N GLY A 551 -11.26 13.31 11.03
CA GLY A 551 -11.65 14.49 10.27
C GLY A 551 -10.74 15.69 10.57
N GLY A 552 -10.42 16.48 9.55
CA GLY A 552 -9.68 17.73 9.69
C GLY A 552 -8.19 17.56 9.98
N TYR A 553 -7.66 16.36 9.77
CA TYR A 553 -6.26 16.03 10.06
C TYR A 553 -5.38 16.14 8.81
N VAL A 554 -4.14 16.59 8.99
CA VAL A 554 -3.14 16.60 7.92
C VAL A 554 -1.92 15.80 8.37
N HIS A 555 -1.66 14.70 7.67
CA HIS A 555 -0.50 13.87 7.91
C HIS A 555 0.67 14.29 7.01
N GLY A 556 1.83 14.47 7.66
CA GLY A 556 3.07 14.78 6.99
C GLY A 556 3.08 16.14 6.31
N ALA A 557 4.07 16.34 5.44
CA ALA A 557 4.19 17.50 4.56
C ALA A 557 5.14 17.18 3.42
N SER A 558 4.91 17.74 2.24
CA SER A 558 5.93 17.84 1.19
C SER A 558 6.86 19.03 1.45
N ASP A 559 8.02 19.07 0.78
CA ASP A 559 8.97 20.17 0.87
C ASP A 559 8.43 21.50 0.29
N LYS A 560 9.28 22.54 0.30
CA LYS A 560 8.91 23.90 -0.13
C LYS A 560 8.41 24.00 -1.57
N ILE A 561 8.78 23.04 -2.43
CA ILE A 561 8.38 23.00 -3.84
C ILE A 561 7.53 21.76 -4.17
N GLY A 562 7.18 20.95 -3.17
CA GLY A 562 6.42 19.72 -3.32
C GLY A 562 7.16 18.60 -4.05
N ALA A 563 8.50 18.59 -4.04
CA ALA A 563 9.31 17.60 -4.74
C ALA A 563 9.48 16.30 -3.97
N LYS A 564 9.62 16.37 -2.65
CA LYS A 564 9.85 15.22 -1.77
C LYS A 564 9.07 15.37 -0.47
N PRO A 565 8.79 14.28 0.27
CA PRO A 565 8.33 14.34 1.65
C PRO A 565 9.31 15.17 2.48
N GLY A 566 8.81 16.24 3.09
CA GLY A 566 9.54 17.04 4.07
C GLY A 566 9.35 16.52 5.50
N ARG A 567 8.22 15.88 5.80
CA ARG A 567 7.90 15.34 7.13
C ARG A 567 6.99 14.12 7.05
N ASN A 568 7.24 13.14 7.91
CA ASN A 568 6.48 11.88 8.07
C ASN A 568 6.20 11.20 6.72
N PRO A 569 7.23 10.76 5.98
CA PRO A 569 7.04 10.05 4.73
C PRO A 569 6.22 8.77 4.94
N VAL A 570 5.34 8.47 3.99
CA VAL A 570 4.56 7.23 3.98
C VAL A 570 4.64 6.57 2.61
N SER A 571 4.61 5.24 2.60
CA SER A 571 4.59 4.43 1.38
C SER A 571 3.16 4.00 1.03
N PRO A 572 2.90 3.57 -0.23
CA PRO A 572 1.64 2.93 -0.60
C PRO A 572 1.29 1.74 0.28
N ALA A 573 2.30 0.96 0.71
CA ALA A 573 2.10 -0.16 1.62
C ALA A 573 1.51 0.29 2.96
N ASP A 574 1.97 1.42 3.52
CA ASP A 574 1.44 1.99 4.76
C ASP A 574 -0.03 2.42 4.60
N VAL A 575 -0.37 3.00 3.44
CA VAL A 575 -1.75 3.41 3.11
C VAL A 575 -2.66 2.19 3.00
N ILE A 576 -2.24 1.14 2.27
CA ILE A 576 -2.99 -0.11 2.15
C ILE A 576 -3.15 -0.81 3.49
N ALA A 577 -2.09 -0.87 4.31
CA ALA A 577 -2.16 -1.41 5.67
C ALA A 577 -3.14 -0.62 6.54
N THR A 578 -3.20 0.71 6.39
CA THR A 578 -4.20 1.56 7.08
C THR A 578 -5.62 1.24 6.63
N ILE A 579 -5.86 1.04 5.33
CA ILE A 579 -7.17 0.66 4.81
C ILE A 579 -7.60 -0.72 5.35
N TYR A 580 -6.68 -1.69 5.38
CA TYR A 580 -6.95 -3.01 5.95
C TYR A 580 -7.26 -2.94 7.44
N GLU A 581 -6.52 -2.13 8.21
CA GLU A 581 -6.78 -1.90 9.64
C GLU A 581 -8.21 -1.36 9.84
N CYS A 582 -8.62 -0.33 9.11
CA CYS A 582 -9.98 0.21 9.18
C CYS A 582 -11.05 -0.85 8.85
N LEU A 583 -10.76 -1.72 7.87
CA LEU A 583 -11.67 -2.79 7.45
C LEU A 583 -11.55 -4.06 8.31
N GLY A 584 -10.76 -4.05 9.39
CA GLY A 584 -10.60 -5.18 10.30
C GLY A 584 -9.98 -6.42 9.65
N VAL A 585 -9.10 -6.21 8.66
CA VAL A 585 -8.28 -7.26 8.05
C VAL A 585 -6.84 -7.03 8.50
N PRO A 586 -6.16 -8.00 9.13
CA PRO A 586 -4.76 -7.83 9.47
C PRO A 586 -3.90 -7.70 8.21
N HIS A 587 -3.10 -6.64 8.11
CA HIS A 587 -2.24 -6.42 6.94
C HIS A 587 -1.11 -7.47 6.84
N ASP A 588 -0.75 -8.12 7.95
CA ASP A 588 0.21 -9.22 8.04
C ASP A 588 -0.44 -10.61 7.90
N LEU A 589 -1.73 -10.69 7.54
CA LEU A 589 -2.43 -11.95 7.36
C LEU A 589 -1.77 -12.80 6.27
N GLU A 590 -1.43 -14.04 6.62
CA GLU A 590 -1.00 -15.06 5.67
C GLU A 590 -2.24 -15.71 5.04
N LEU A 591 -2.37 -15.56 3.73
CA LEU A 591 -3.32 -16.27 2.91
C LEU A 591 -2.61 -17.31 2.04
N ARG A 592 -3.37 -18.28 1.55
CA ARG A 592 -2.86 -19.34 0.69
C ARG A 592 -3.50 -19.26 -0.68
N ASP A 593 -2.70 -19.43 -1.71
CA ASP A 593 -3.20 -19.57 -3.07
C ASP A 593 -3.79 -20.97 -3.32
N ARG A 594 -4.22 -21.24 -4.55
CA ARG A 594 -4.78 -22.53 -4.98
C ARG A 594 -3.82 -23.71 -4.84
N LEU A 595 -2.50 -23.46 -4.90
CA LEU A 595 -1.46 -24.46 -4.71
C LEU A 595 -1.00 -24.55 -3.25
N SER A 596 -1.76 -23.95 -2.32
CA SER A 596 -1.47 -23.87 -0.89
C SER A 596 -0.16 -23.15 -0.54
N ARG A 597 0.38 -22.34 -1.45
CA ARG A 597 1.58 -21.51 -1.22
C ARG A 597 1.19 -20.32 -0.33
N PRO A 598 1.99 -20.01 0.72
CA PRO A 598 1.69 -18.91 1.62
C PRO A 598 2.09 -17.55 1.01
N PHE A 599 1.22 -16.55 1.18
CA PHE A 599 1.44 -15.15 0.80
C PHE A 599 0.97 -14.24 1.94
N THR A 600 1.82 -13.32 2.37
CA THR A 600 1.45 -12.27 3.35
C THR A 600 0.84 -11.09 2.61
N LEU A 601 -0.32 -10.61 3.07
CA LEU A 601 -1.10 -9.57 2.38
C LEU A 601 -0.34 -8.28 2.12
N CYS A 602 0.28 -7.67 3.13
CA CYS A 602 1.04 -6.42 3.01
C CYS A 602 2.16 -6.40 4.08
N PRO A 603 3.24 -7.18 3.88
CA PRO A 603 4.26 -7.42 4.91
C PRO A 603 5.15 -6.20 5.21
N TRP A 604 5.19 -5.21 4.33
CA TRP A 604 6.05 -4.03 4.46
C TRP A 604 5.31 -2.76 4.86
N GLY A 605 3.97 -2.79 4.85
CA GLY A 605 3.15 -1.66 5.26
C GLY A 605 2.97 -1.62 6.77
N ASN A 606 3.01 -0.42 7.34
CA ASN A 606 2.61 -0.17 8.72
C ASN A 606 1.42 0.79 8.70
N PRO A 607 0.30 0.46 9.38
CA PRO A 607 -0.84 1.37 9.48
C PRO A 607 -0.42 2.74 10.03
N ILE A 608 -0.86 3.82 9.37
CA ILE A 608 -0.55 5.20 9.73
C ILE A 608 -1.39 5.57 10.95
N ARG A 609 -0.90 5.21 12.15
CA ARG A 609 -1.63 5.31 13.42
C ARG A 609 -2.13 6.72 13.72
N GLU A 610 -1.42 7.76 13.28
CA GLU A 610 -1.79 9.14 13.54
C GLU A 610 -3.06 9.57 12.78
N VAL A 611 -3.36 8.93 11.65
CA VAL A 611 -4.54 9.23 10.81
C VAL A 611 -5.80 8.57 11.35
N LEU A 612 -5.67 7.47 12.10
CA LEU A 612 -6.78 6.75 12.72
C LEU A 612 -7.37 7.51 13.92
N ALA A 613 -8.69 7.46 14.10
CA ALA A 613 -9.46 8.19 15.13
C ALA A 613 -9.34 7.60 16.54
#